data_AF-A0A7R9HN46-F1
#
_entry.id   AF-A0A7R9HN46-F1
#
_cell.length_a   1.000
_cell.length_b   1.000
_cell.length_c   1.000
_cell.angle_alpha   90.00
_cell.angle_beta   90.00
_cell.angle_gamma   90.00
#
_symmetry.space_group_name_H-M   'P 1'
#
loop_
_entity.id
_entity.type
_entity.pdbx_description
1 polymer ?
#
loop_
_entity_poly.entity_id
_entity_poly.type
_entity_poly.pdbx_seq_one_letter_code
_entity_poly.pdbx_strand_id
1 'polypeptide(L)'
;MKRSSDRDTPPRSKRSRSSLGRYDDSSDERITPERIRRRSSRGRSPSPRGRYPSESSHRDDYGRSREVPDRAYPTYKVLCVSALHPKASDDVIKDTLYREYKKFGDLSIRISHDLDERVAYVCFRSSEDARDAKHSKPRVIIYDKVALVEAVYETNRSSSELYRRGPNKFPNYLHHVSPEDDPLATRTLFAGNLEINISEEELRRIFGRYGIVEDIDIKRPPPGTGNAYAFVRFQNLDMAHRSKVELSGQYIGKFQCKIGFGKATPTTRIWIGGLGPWTSISQLEREFDRFGAIKKIDYVKGDTCAYILYDSIDAAQAAVKEMRGFPLGGPEHRLRADFADLARKCVAVWQGALILKNSLFPAKFHLTDGDTEIVESLMKDEEGKHHLRITQRLRLDQPKLEDVSKRISSSSSHAIFLGLSGSSASVSNDDASVQTRPLRNLVSYLKQKEAAGVISLLNKETEGTGVLYAFPPCAFSTELLKRTAPNLSEEGLKEDHLVIVVVRGGSA
;
A
#
# COMPACT_ATOMS: atom_id res chain seq x y z
N MET A 1 33.07 -15.75 -38.60
CA MET A 1 33.20 -16.01 -40.06
C MET A 1 33.67 -17.45 -40.19
N LYS A 2 33.08 -18.45 -40.86
CA LYS A 2 32.11 -18.68 -41.97
C LYS A 2 31.39 -20.00 -41.57
N ARG A 3 30.08 -20.28 -41.71
CA ARG A 3 29.09 -20.29 -42.82
C ARG A 3 29.47 -21.10 -44.06
N SER A 4 28.76 -22.22 -44.24
CA SER A 4 28.36 -22.90 -45.49
C SER A 4 27.09 -23.71 -45.12
N SER A 5 25.85 -23.43 -45.53
CA SER A 5 25.20 -23.31 -46.85
C SER A 5 25.40 -24.51 -47.75
N ASP A 6 24.31 -25.23 -48.08
CA ASP A 6 23.88 -25.37 -49.47
C ASP A 6 22.38 -25.70 -49.63
N ARG A 7 21.88 -25.24 -50.78
CA ARG A 7 20.51 -25.17 -51.32
C ARG A 7 20.12 -26.46 -52.06
N ASP A 8 18.82 -26.73 -52.24
CA ASP A 8 18.16 -26.58 -53.56
C ASP A 8 16.64 -26.81 -53.55
N THR A 9 15.95 -26.23 -54.54
CA THR A 9 14.50 -25.95 -54.61
C THR A 9 13.82 -26.71 -55.80
N PRO A 10 12.52 -26.52 -56.14
CA PRO A 10 11.42 -27.51 -56.24
C PRO A 10 11.07 -27.98 -57.70
N PRO A 11 9.94 -28.68 -57.95
CA PRO A 11 8.77 -27.96 -58.52
C PRO A 11 7.33 -28.54 -58.29
N ARG A 12 6.36 -27.60 -58.30
CA ARG A 12 4.95 -27.60 -58.83
C ARG A 12 4.17 -28.91 -59.17
N SER A 13 2.98 -29.05 -58.56
CA SER A 13 1.63 -28.89 -59.17
C SER A 13 0.54 -29.98 -58.90
N LYS A 14 -0.70 -29.49 -58.72
CA LYS A 14 -2.04 -30.08 -59.01
C LYS A 14 -2.65 -31.17 -58.10
N ARG A 15 -3.79 -30.80 -57.47
CA ARG A 15 -5.17 -31.40 -57.49
C ARG A 15 -5.26 -32.95 -57.53
N SER A 16 -6.11 -33.66 -56.76
CA SER A 16 -7.49 -33.38 -56.32
C SER A 16 -8.10 -34.56 -55.55
N ARG A 17 -9.15 -34.28 -54.72
CA ARG A 17 -10.36 -35.09 -54.42
C ARG A 17 -10.14 -36.42 -53.67
N SER A 18 -10.99 -36.94 -52.79
CA SER A 18 -12.37 -36.74 -52.30
C SER A 18 -12.51 -37.70 -51.08
N SER A 19 -13.50 -37.74 -50.18
CA SER A 19 -14.95 -37.73 -50.35
C SER A 19 -15.69 -37.94 -49.01
N LEU A 20 -16.86 -37.28 -48.87
CA LEU A 20 -18.15 -37.77 -48.30
C LEU A 20 -18.25 -38.04 -46.78
N GLY A 21 -19.33 -37.67 -46.06
CA GLY A 21 -20.65 -37.11 -46.41
C GLY A 21 -21.20 -36.24 -45.25
N ARG A 22 -22.01 -35.20 -45.52
CA ARG A 22 -23.48 -35.20 -45.81
C ARG A 22 -24.31 -35.55 -44.55
N TYR A 23 -25.36 -34.84 -44.13
CA TYR A 23 -26.45 -34.18 -44.88
C TYR A 23 -27.20 -33.17 -43.94
N ASP A 24 -27.54 -31.97 -44.43
CA ASP A 24 -28.88 -31.41 -44.77
C ASP A 24 -29.66 -30.89 -43.54
N ASP A 25 -30.47 -29.83 -43.59
CA ASP A 25 -31.33 -29.28 -44.65
C ASP A 25 -31.63 -27.81 -44.22
N SER A 26 -31.32 -26.77 -45.01
CA SER A 26 -32.20 -26.12 -46.01
C SER A 26 -33.23 -25.18 -45.36
N SER A 27 -33.59 -24.01 -45.90
CA SER A 27 -33.48 -23.42 -47.24
C SER A 27 -33.66 -21.90 -47.06
N ASP A 28 -32.87 -21.06 -47.72
CA ASP A 28 -33.16 -20.38 -49.01
C ASP A 28 -33.98 -19.08 -48.85
N GLU A 29 -33.76 -18.00 -49.59
CA GLU A 29 -32.84 -17.68 -50.69
C GLU A 29 -32.82 -16.13 -50.79
N ARG A 30 -31.65 -15.49 -50.92
CA ARG A 30 -31.05 -14.93 -52.16
C ARG A 30 -31.83 -13.75 -52.80
N ILE A 31 -31.24 -12.77 -53.46
CA ILE A 31 -29.91 -12.58 -54.05
C ILE A 31 -29.62 -11.05 -54.16
N THR A 32 -28.35 -10.77 -54.37
CA THR A 32 -27.56 -9.54 -54.28
C THR A 32 -27.50 -8.73 -55.62
N PRO A 33 -26.47 -7.91 -55.96
CA PRO A 33 -26.62 -6.46 -56.09
C PRO A 33 -26.08 -5.87 -57.43
N GLU A 34 -26.09 -4.53 -57.50
CA GLU A 34 -25.40 -3.63 -58.44
C GLU A 34 -25.99 -3.40 -59.85
N ARG A 35 -26.56 -2.20 -60.02
CA ARG A 35 -26.53 -1.45 -61.28
C ARG A 35 -26.38 0.06 -61.04
N ILE A 36 -25.12 0.51 -61.05
CA ILE A 36 -24.59 1.62 -61.85
C ILE A 36 -25.45 2.90 -61.98
N ARG A 37 -24.92 3.98 -61.35
CA ARG A 37 -24.85 5.40 -61.80
C ARG A 37 -26.10 6.06 -62.40
N ARG A 38 -26.55 7.18 -61.80
CA ARG A 38 -26.48 8.58 -62.34
C ARG A 38 -27.55 9.51 -61.74
N ARG A 39 -27.13 10.77 -61.53
CA ARG A 39 -27.87 12.05 -61.66
C ARG A 39 -28.90 12.47 -60.60
N SER A 40 -28.47 13.44 -59.79
CA SER A 40 -29.00 14.80 -59.65
C SER A 40 -30.46 15.14 -59.99
N SER A 41 -31.09 15.76 -58.97
CA SER A 41 -31.94 16.98 -58.98
C SER A 41 -33.41 16.94 -59.43
N ARG A 42 -34.23 17.62 -58.59
CA ARG A 42 -35.57 18.24 -58.74
C ARG A 42 -36.54 17.66 -57.69
N GLY A 43 -37.28 18.40 -56.87
CA GLY A 43 -37.48 19.84 -56.69
C GLY A 43 -38.69 20.09 -55.75
N ARG A 44 -38.65 21.23 -55.02
CA ARG A 44 -39.74 22.14 -54.55
C ARG A 44 -41.11 21.55 -54.15
N SER A 45 -41.51 21.62 -52.87
CA SER A 45 -42.29 22.71 -52.19
C SER A 45 -43.81 22.63 -52.46
N PRO A 46 -44.76 23.10 -51.59
CA PRO A 46 -44.62 24.24 -50.66
C PRO A 46 -45.36 24.18 -49.29
N SER A 47 -44.94 25.10 -48.41
CA SER A 47 -45.65 25.57 -47.20
C SER A 47 -46.77 26.58 -47.53
N PRO A 48 -47.67 26.88 -46.57
CA PRO A 48 -48.38 28.17 -46.53
C PRO A 48 -47.84 29.13 -45.44
N ARG A 49 -47.83 30.42 -45.78
CA ARG A 49 -47.34 31.59 -45.00
C ARG A 49 -48.46 32.36 -44.28
N GLY A 50 -48.04 33.16 -43.30
CA GLY A 50 -48.62 34.48 -42.93
C GLY A 50 -48.89 34.58 -41.42
N ARG A 51 -48.55 35.63 -40.66
CA ARG A 51 -48.19 37.05 -40.89
C ARG A 51 -47.53 37.59 -39.59
N TYR A 52 -46.65 38.58 -39.68
CA TYR A 52 -46.28 39.49 -38.57
C TYR A 52 -47.04 40.82 -38.73
N PRO A 53 -47.19 41.59 -37.64
CA PRO A 53 -46.47 42.87 -37.55
C PRO A 53 -45.82 43.16 -36.18
N SER A 54 -44.93 44.16 -36.22
CA SER A 54 -43.99 44.69 -35.23
C SER A 54 -44.59 45.49 -34.06
N GLU A 55 -43.94 45.49 -32.89
CA GLU A 55 -43.27 46.68 -32.31
C GLU A 55 -42.61 46.41 -30.93
N SER A 56 -41.51 47.13 -30.73
CA SER A 56 -40.76 47.58 -29.53
C SER A 56 -40.99 47.06 -28.10
N SER A 57 -39.81 46.87 -27.48
CA SER A 57 -39.39 47.20 -26.09
C SER A 57 -39.84 46.35 -24.89
N HIS A 58 -38.81 45.70 -24.34
CA HIS A 58 -38.54 45.44 -22.92
C HIS A 58 -39.44 44.50 -22.10
N ARG A 59 -38.75 43.42 -21.69
CA ARG A 59 -38.70 42.75 -20.38
C ARG A 59 -39.57 41.51 -20.15
N ASP A 60 -38.78 40.49 -19.81
CA ASP A 60 -39.00 39.42 -18.86
C ASP A 60 -39.87 38.23 -19.25
N ASP A 61 -39.18 37.09 -19.16
CA ASP A 61 -39.64 35.76 -18.76
C ASP A 61 -40.49 34.96 -19.77
N TYR A 62 -39.89 33.88 -20.29
CA TYR A 62 -40.37 32.50 -20.20
C TYR A 62 -39.51 31.57 -21.07
N GLY A 63 -39.10 30.44 -20.48
CA GLY A 63 -39.23 29.16 -21.20
C GLY A 63 -37.97 28.57 -21.80
N ARG A 64 -37.29 27.75 -21.00
CA ARG A 64 -37.14 26.30 -21.23
C ARG A 64 -37.04 25.88 -22.70
N SER A 65 -35.84 25.50 -23.14
CA SER A 65 -35.69 24.59 -24.28
C SER A 65 -34.50 23.66 -24.13
N ARG A 66 -34.86 22.37 -24.00
CA ARG A 66 -34.09 21.15 -24.28
C ARG A 66 -32.89 20.87 -23.38
N GLU A 67 -33.19 20.30 -22.21
CA GLU A 67 -32.30 19.36 -21.55
C GLU A 67 -32.00 18.20 -22.51
N VAL A 68 -30.77 18.20 -23.03
CA VAL A 68 -30.15 17.01 -23.63
C VAL A 68 -29.70 16.15 -22.46
N PRO A 69 -30.02 14.84 -22.42
CA PRO A 69 -29.54 13.98 -21.34
C PRO A 69 -28.01 14.02 -21.30
N ASP A 70 -27.47 14.28 -20.11
CA ASP A 70 -26.06 14.43 -19.78
C ASP A 70 -25.27 13.18 -20.21
N ARG A 71 -24.74 13.21 -21.43
CA ARG A 71 -23.58 12.38 -21.78
C ARG A 71 -22.39 13.01 -21.10
N ALA A 72 -21.99 12.43 -19.96
CA ALA A 72 -20.80 12.82 -19.21
C ALA A 72 -19.57 12.85 -20.11
N TYR A 73 -19.24 14.03 -20.66
CA TYR A 73 -17.98 14.25 -21.35
C TYR A 73 -16.85 14.27 -20.31
N PRO A 74 -15.69 13.64 -20.59
CA PRO A 74 -14.57 13.62 -19.65
C PRO A 74 -14.16 15.04 -19.24
N THR A 75 -14.26 15.34 -17.95
CA THR A 75 -13.89 16.67 -17.43
C THR A 75 -12.38 16.78 -17.25
N TYR A 76 -11.81 17.91 -17.63
CA TYR A 76 -10.40 18.24 -17.39
C TYR A 76 -10.28 19.65 -16.85
N LYS A 77 -9.29 19.86 -15.95
CA LYS A 77 -8.95 21.18 -15.38
C LYS A 77 -7.52 21.60 -15.72
N VAL A 78 -6.76 20.71 -16.36
CA VAL A 78 -5.34 20.89 -16.62
C VAL A 78 -5.08 20.78 -18.12
N LEU A 79 -4.32 21.74 -18.64
CA LEU A 79 -3.77 21.70 -19.98
C LEU A 79 -2.27 21.44 -19.91
N CYS A 80 -1.79 20.44 -20.65
CA CYS A 80 -0.37 20.18 -20.84
C CYS A 80 0.11 20.96 -22.07
N VAL A 81 1.16 21.75 -21.91
CA VAL A 81 1.81 22.49 -22.98
C VAL A 81 3.16 21.85 -23.25
N SER A 82 3.25 21.13 -24.37
CA SER A 82 4.43 20.38 -24.80
C SER A 82 5.09 21.02 -26.03
N ALA A 83 6.23 20.46 -26.47
CA ALA A 83 7.04 21.01 -27.55
C ALA A 83 7.57 22.44 -27.27
N LEU A 84 7.88 22.75 -26.01
CA LEU A 84 8.45 24.03 -25.60
C LEU A 84 9.81 24.31 -26.27
N HIS A 85 10.17 25.59 -26.41
CA HIS A 85 11.44 25.98 -27.03
C HIS A 85 12.63 25.67 -26.08
N PRO A 86 13.67 24.95 -26.53
CA PRO A 86 14.77 24.50 -25.65
C PRO A 86 15.53 25.65 -24.96
N LYS A 87 15.63 26.82 -25.61
CA LYS A 87 16.34 27.99 -25.05
C LYS A 87 15.46 28.97 -24.28
N ALA A 88 14.13 28.78 -24.23
CA ALA A 88 13.26 29.70 -23.51
C ALA A 88 13.43 29.50 -21.99
N SER A 89 13.60 30.56 -21.19
CA SER A 89 13.69 30.40 -19.72
C SER A 89 12.34 30.06 -19.09
N ASP A 90 12.33 29.46 -17.89
CA ASP A 90 11.09 29.08 -17.19
C ASP A 90 10.17 30.27 -16.94
N ASP A 91 10.74 31.45 -16.68
CA ASP A 91 9.99 32.68 -16.45
C ASP A 91 9.31 33.18 -17.73
N VAL A 92 10.01 33.15 -18.87
CA VAL A 92 9.42 33.53 -20.18
C VAL A 92 8.25 32.61 -20.55
N ILE A 93 8.37 31.32 -20.26
CA ILE A 93 7.29 30.35 -20.49
C ILE A 93 6.09 30.64 -19.59
N LYS A 94 6.32 30.85 -18.29
CA LYS A 94 5.25 31.19 -17.34
C LYS A 94 4.56 32.49 -17.70
N ASP A 95 5.31 33.56 -17.99
CA ASP A 95 4.75 34.87 -18.33
C ASP A 95 3.93 34.83 -19.61
N THR A 96 4.40 34.10 -20.63
CA THR A 96 3.68 33.95 -21.90
C THR A 96 2.39 33.18 -21.70
N LEU A 97 2.43 32.04 -21.00
CA LEU A 97 1.23 31.24 -20.72
C LEU A 97 0.24 31.98 -19.81
N TYR A 98 0.74 32.73 -18.83
CA TYR A 98 -0.11 33.51 -17.93
C TYR A 98 -0.85 34.61 -18.67
N ARG A 99 -0.14 35.38 -19.50
CA ARG A 99 -0.73 36.44 -20.33
C ARG A 99 -1.78 35.88 -21.29
N GLU A 100 -1.52 34.69 -21.84
CA GLU A 100 -2.35 34.12 -22.89
C GLU A 100 -3.64 33.46 -22.37
N TYR A 101 -3.56 32.85 -21.18
CA TYR A 101 -4.63 32.02 -20.64
C TYR A 101 -5.39 32.64 -19.44
N LYS A 102 -4.86 33.67 -18.78
CA LYS A 102 -5.51 34.29 -17.59
C LYS A 102 -6.91 34.82 -17.88
N LYS A 103 -7.17 35.24 -19.12
CA LYS A 103 -8.48 35.76 -19.54
C LYS A 103 -9.62 34.74 -19.48
N PHE A 104 -9.31 33.44 -19.40
CA PHE A 104 -10.32 32.38 -19.31
C PHE A 104 -10.67 32.00 -17.88
N GLY A 105 -9.84 32.36 -16.89
CA GLY A 105 -10.09 32.06 -15.48
C GLY A 105 -8.84 32.08 -14.61
N ASP A 106 -9.04 31.87 -13.30
CA ASP A 106 -7.95 31.72 -12.35
C ASP A 106 -7.11 30.48 -12.69
N LEU A 107 -5.81 30.69 -12.90
CA LEU A 107 -4.89 29.63 -13.31
C LEU A 107 -3.57 29.64 -12.53
N SER A 108 -2.93 28.48 -12.49
CA SER A 108 -1.56 28.30 -12.01
C SER A 108 -0.73 27.52 -13.04
N ILE A 109 0.55 27.87 -13.17
CA ILE A 109 1.43 27.28 -14.18
C ILE A 109 2.59 26.57 -13.48
N ARG A 110 2.81 25.30 -13.83
CA ARG A 110 3.93 24.50 -13.33
C ARG A 110 4.75 23.98 -14.50
N ILE A 111 6.07 24.11 -14.45
CA ILE A 111 6.98 23.56 -15.45
C ILE A 111 7.60 22.28 -14.89
N SER A 112 7.59 21.21 -15.68
CA SER A 112 8.23 19.93 -15.36
C SER A 112 9.37 19.67 -16.35
N HIS A 113 10.46 19.12 -15.83
CA HIS A 113 11.64 18.70 -16.58
C HIS A 113 11.82 17.22 -16.31
N ASP A 114 11.54 16.36 -17.29
CA ASP A 114 11.71 14.92 -17.14
C ASP A 114 12.37 14.34 -18.40
N LEU A 115 13.42 13.54 -18.20
CA LEU A 115 14.14 12.72 -19.20
C LEU A 115 14.15 13.27 -20.66
N ASP A 116 14.57 14.53 -20.83
CA ASP A 116 14.80 15.23 -22.11
C ASP A 116 13.59 15.94 -22.77
N GLU A 117 12.41 15.96 -22.11
CA GLU A 117 11.27 16.80 -22.52
C GLU A 117 10.82 17.79 -21.44
N ARG A 118 10.68 19.06 -21.84
CA ARG A 118 10.16 20.13 -20.98
C ARG A 118 8.72 20.42 -21.32
N VAL A 119 7.86 20.35 -20.31
CA VAL A 119 6.41 20.57 -20.44
C VAL A 119 5.92 21.55 -19.38
N ALA A 120 4.88 22.31 -19.71
CA ALA A 120 4.24 23.25 -18.80
C ALA A 120 2.77 22.87 -18.59
N TYR A 121 2.33 22.80 -17.34
CA TYR A 121 0.96 22.49 -16.98
C TYR A 121 0.23 23.75 -16.55
N VAL A 122 -0.82 24.13 -17.30
CA VAL A 122 -1.73 25.22 -16.97
C VAL A 122 -2.94 24.63 -16.26
N CYS A 123 -3.07 24.89 -14.97
CA CYS A 123 -4.13 24.35 -14.13
C CYS A 123 -5.17 25.45 -13.85
N PHE A 124 -6.38 25.28 -14.36
CA PHE A 124 -7.50 26.18 -14.13
C PHE A 124 -8.31 25.77 -12.90
N ARG A 125 -8.96 26.75 -12.27
CA ARG A 125 -9.84 26.52 -11.13
C ARG A 125 -11.13 25.81 -11.54
N SER A 126 -11.69 26.13 -12.71
CA SER A 126 -12.88 25.49 -13.28
C SER A 126 -12.53 24.61 -14.48
N SER A 127 -13.25 23.50 -14.65
CA SER A 127 -13.16 22.65 -15.84
C SER A 127 -13.82 23.30 -17.07
N GLU A 128 -14.69 24.28 -16.85
CA GLU A 128 -15.29 25.08 -17.91
C GLU A 128 -14.25 26.05 -18.49
N ASP A 129 -13.56 26.82 -17.63
CA ASP A 129 -12.45 27.70 -18.01
C ASP A 129 -11.34 26.96 -18.78
N ALA A 130 -10.97 25.75 -18.33
CA ALA A 130 -9.97 24.92 -19.01
C ALA A 130 -10.43 24.49 -20.42
N ARG A 131 -11.72 24.19 -20.57
CA ARG A 131 -12.32 23.80 -21.84
C ARG A 131 -12.35 24.97 -22.81
N ASP A 132 -12.79 26.14 -22.34
CA ASP A 132 -12.83 27.36 -23.14
C ASP A 132 -11.43 27.80 -23.56
N ALA A 133 -10.46 27.75 -22.65
CA ALA A 133 -9.06 28.00 -22.93
C ALA A 133 -8.51 27.06 -24.02
N LYS A 134 -8.80 25.76 -23.92
CA LYS A 134 -8.34 24.74 -24.87
C LYS A 134 -8.98 24.88 -26.25
N HIS A 135 -10.29 25.18 -26.30
CA HIS A 135 -11.02 25.39 -27.55
C HIS A 135 -10.59 26.69 -28.25
N SER A 136 -10.35 27.76 -27.47
CA SER A 136 -9.95 29.05 -28.03
C SER A 136 -8.51 29.06 -28.52
N LYS A 137 -7.58 28.44 -27.77
CA LYS A 137 -6.14 28.44 -28.10
C LYS A 137 -5.53 27.04 -27.90
N PRO A 138 -5.70 26.12 -28.87
CA PRO A 138 -5.12 24.77 -28.80
C PRO A 138 -3.61 24.72 -29.09
N ARG A 139 -3.01 25.84 -29.52
CA ARG A 139 -1.59 26.01 -29.80
C ARG A 139 -1.17 27.40 -29.33
N VAL A 140 0.02 27.51 -28.76
CA VAL A 140 0.56 28.78 -28.25
C VAL A 140 2.00 28.96 -28.72
N ILE A 141 2.36 30.17 -29.15
CA ILE A 141 3.73 30.47 -29.57
C ILE A 141 4.51 30.89 -28.33
N ILE A 142 5.60 30.19 -28.05
CA ILE A 142 6.51 30.50 -26.96
C ILE A 142 7.88 30.73 -27.57
N TYR A 143 8.39 31.94 -27.40
CA TYR A 143 9.57 32.43 -28.11
C TYR A 143 9.29 32.45 -29.63
N ASP A 144 9.87 31.54 -30.41
CA ASP A 144 9.68 31.37 -31.87
C ASP A 144 9.10 29.99 -32.24
N LYS A 145 8.77 29.14 -31.25
CA LYS A 145 8.26 27.79 -31.46
C LYS A 145 6.79 27.66 -31.07
N VAL A 146 6.03 26.96 -31.90
CA VAL A 146 4.62 26.63 -31.62
C VAL A 146 4.56 25.46 -30.65
N ALA A 147 4.17 25.72 -29.41
CA ALA A 147 3.89 24.72 -28.40
C ALA A 147 2.47 24.15 -28.57
N LEU A 148 2.33 22.86 -28.28
CA LEU A 148 1.07 22.13 -28.39
C LEU A 148 0.38 22.12 -27.03
N VAL A 149 -0.90 22.45 -27.00
CA VAL A 149 -1.70 22.48 -25.77
C VAL A 149 -2.64 21.29 -25.83
N GLU A 150 -2.64 20.40 -24.85
CA GLU A 150 -3.48 19.20 -24.80
C GLU A 150 -4.26 19.12 -23.49
N ALA A 151 -5.49 18.61 -23.53
CA ALA A 151 -6.30 18.42 -22.33
C ALA A 151 -5.79 17.19 -21.57
N VAL A 152 -5.48 17.37 -20.28
CA VAL A 152 -5.12 16.26 -19.39
C VAL A 152 -6.41 15.80 -18.72
N TYR A 153 -6.99 14.74 -19.26
CA TYR A 153 -8.20 14.11 -18.70
C TYR A 153 -7.85 13.34 -17.44
N GLU A 154 -8.67 13.48 -16.39
CA GLU A 154 -8.56 12.68 -15.17
C GLU A 154 -8.87 11.21 -15.51
N THR A 155 -7.83 10.45 -15.86
CA THR A 155 -7.92 9.00 -16.04
C THR A 155 -7.34 8.33 -14.81
N ASN A 156 -8.16 7.49 -14.21
CA ASN A 156 -7.84 6.69 -13.04
C ASN A 156 -6.81 5.62 -13.45
N ARG A 157 -5.50 5.87 -13.24
CA ARG A 157 -4.43 4.89 -12.94
C ARG A 157 -3.01 5.47 -13.08
N SER A 158 -2.31 5.63 -11.96
CA SER A 158 -1.06 4.91 -11.63
C SER A 158 -0.41 5.49 -10.37
N SER A 159 0.05 4.58 -9.52
CA SER A 159 0.23 4.72 -8.07
C SER A 159 1.53 5.42 -7.62
N SER A 160 2.07 6.39 -8.36
CA SER A 160 3.41 6.96 -8.07
C SER A 160 3.47 8.46 -7.78
N GLU A 161 2.40 9.25 -7.96
CA GLU A 161 2.44 10.71 -7.73
C GLU A 161 1.74 11.23 -6.45
N LEU A 162 1.12 10.35 -5.66
CA LEU A 162 0.41 10.73 -4.42
C LEU A 162 1.32 11.25 -3.28
N TYR A 163 2.64 11.25 -3.47
CA TYR A 163 3.62 11.77 -2.50
C TYR A 163 4.13 13.18 -2.80
N ARG A 164 3.62 13.90 -3.83
CA ARG A 164 4.21 15.20 -4.24
C ARG A 164 3.27 16.41 -4.31
N ARG A 165 2.02 16.36 -3.85
CA ARG A 165 1.16 17.56 -3.83
C ARG A 165 1.20 18.29 -2.49
N GLY A 166 1.83 19.48 -2.53
CA GLY A 166 1.78 20.53 -1.53
C GLY A 166 0.40 21.20 -1.41
N PRO A 167 0.33 22.32 -0.66
CA PRO A 167 -0.65 22.55 0.41
C PRO A 167 -2.01 22.98 -0.13
N ASN A 168 -3.07 22.62 0.60
CA ASN A 168 -4.47 23.00 0.39
C ASN A 168 -5.26 22.13 -0.61
N LYS A 169 -5.46 20.86 -0.24
CA LYS A 169 -6.78 20.23 -0.04
C LYS A 169 -6.57 18.72 0.11
N PHE A 170 -6.31 18.29 1.34
CA PHE A 170 -6.58 16.90 1.71
C PHE A 170 -8.11 16.71 1.72
N PRO A 171 -8.66 15.64 1.11
CA PRO A 171 -10.10 15.46 1.04
C PRO A 171 -10.66 15.18 2.44
N ASN A 172 -11.64 15.99 2.87
CA ASN A 172 -12.59 15.75 3.94
C ASN A 172 -12.14 14.85 5.12
N TYR A 173 -11.40 15.40 6.09
CA TYR A 173 -11.17 14.76 7.39
C TYR A 173 -12.44 14.41 8.17
N LEU A 174 -13.60 14.94 7.75
CA LEU A 174 -14.91 14.77 8.39
C LEU A 174 -15.85 13.85 7.59
N HIS A 175 -15.49 13.44 6.37
CA HIS A 175 -16.31 12.50 5.61
C HIS A 175 -15.72 11.10 5.75
N HIS A 176 -16.34 10.29 6.57
CA HIS A 176 -15.91 8.92 6.84
C HIS A 176 -16.70 7.98 5.94
N VAL A 177 -16.06 7.54 4.86
CA VAL A 177 -16.55 6.44 4.02
C VAL A 177 -16.35 5.14 4.80
N SER A 178 -17.37 4.27 4.81
CA SER A 178 -17.30 2.96 5.45
C SER A 178 -16.17 2.10 4.85
N PRO A 179 -15.50 1.23 5.63
CA PRO A 179 -14.35 0.46 5.14
C PRO A 179 -14.68 -0.50 3.99
N GLU A 180 -15.92 -0.97 3.91
CA GLU A 180 -16.41 -1.78 2.78
C GLU A 180 -16.49 -1.00 1.44
N ASP A 181 -16.58 0.34 1.50
CA ASP A 181 -16.73 1.22 0.33
C ASP A 181 -15.47 2.01 -0.01
N ASP A 182 -14.52 2.08 0.92
CA ASP A 182 -13.27 2.80 0.72
C ASP A 182 -12.17 1.83 0.23
N PRO A 183 -11.72 1.92 -1.03
CA PRO A 183 -10.64 1.07 -1.55
C PRO A 183 -9.28 1.39 -0.90
N LEU A 184 -9.15 2.52 -0.22
CA LEU A 184 -7.96 2.89 0.54
C LEU A 184 -8.01 2.41 1.98
N ALA A 185 -9.13 1.85 2.46
CA ALA A 185 -9.25 1.38 3.82
C ALA A 185 -8.21 0.29 4.13
N THR A 186 -7.38 0.54 5.15
CA THR A 186 -6.39 -0.41 5.67
C THR A 186 -6.29 -0.29 7.18
N ARG A 187 -5.76 -1.32 7.85
CA ARG A 187 -5.50 -1.33 9.29
C ARG A 187 -4.33 -0.43 9.70
N THR A 188 -3.61 0.15 8.73
CA THR A 188 -2.56 1.13 8.97
C THR A 188 -3.13 2.52 8.76
N LEU A 189 -3.04 3.39 9.76
CA LEU A 189 -3.43 4.78 9.66
C LEU A 189 -2.19 5.66 9.46
N PHE A 190 -2.32 6.63 8.57
CA PHE A 190 -1.46 7.81 8.56
C PHE A 190 -2.03 8.83 9.54
N ALA A 191 -1.26 9.23 10.54
CA ALA A 191 -1.57 10.29 11.49
C ALA A 191 -0.65 11.48 11.25
N GLY A 192 -1.14 12.49 10.54
CA GLY A 192 -0.38 13.69 10.20
C GLY A 192 -0.65 14.87 11.13
N ASN A 193 0.18 15.91 10.96
CA ASN A 193 0.07 17.18 11.70
C ASN A 193 0.27 17.01 13.21
N LEU A 194 1.25 16.19 13.60
CA LEU A 194 1.61 15.93 14.99
C LEU A 194 2.72 16.87 15.47
N GLU A 195 2.81 17.07 16.78
CA GLU A 195 3.92 17.80 17.38
C GLU A 195 5.26 17.08 17.12
N ILE A 196 6.33 17.86 16.88
CA ILE A 196 7.63 17.29 16.50
C ILE A 196 8.23 16.39 17.59
N ASN A 197 7.93 16.70 18.85
CA ASN A 197 8.37 15.98 20.05
C ASN A 197 7.35 14.92 20.52
N ILE A 198 6.31 14.61 19.74
CA ILE A 198 5.36 13.54 20.07
C ILE A 198 6.13 12.22 20.29
N SER A 199 5.79 11.51 21.36
CA SER A 199 6.40 10.23 21.71
C SER A 199 5.54 9.04 21.27
N GLU A 200 6.16 7.86 21.19
CA GLU A 200 5.44 6.63 20.85
C GLU A 200 4.43 6.27 21.95
N GLU A 201 4.79 6.43 23.21
CA GLU A 201 3.95 6.11 24.37
C GLU A 201 2.66 6.95 24.35
N GLU A 202 2.77 8.23 24.00
CA GLU A 202 1.62 9.13 23.91
C GLU A 202 0.69 8.74 22.75
N LEU A 203 1.24 8.43 21.57
CA LEU A 203 0.43 7.92 20.46
C LEU A 203 -0.22 6.57 20.82
N ARG A 204 0.51 5.67 21.49
CA ARG A 204 -0.02 4.38 21.95
C ARG A 204 -1.17 4.57 22.95
N ARG A 205 -1.05 5.53 23.87
CA ARG A 205 -2.10 5.87 24.84
C ARG A 205 -3.35 6.43 24.17
N ILE A 206 -3.19 7.31 23.17
CA ILE A 206 -4.31 7.92 22.44
C ILE A 206 -5.00 6.90 21.53
N PHE A 207 -4.25 6.27 20.63
CA PHE A 207 -4.77 5.34 19.62
C PHE A 207 -5.20 4.00 20.24
N GLY A 208 -4.58 3.58 21.33
CA GLY A 208 -4.91 2.34 22.06
C GLY A 208 -6.33 2.31 22.62
N ARG A 209 -6.99 3.46 22.78
CA ARG A 209 -8.40 3.55 23.19
C ARG A 209 -9.37 2.94 22.17
N TYR A 210 -8.96 2.85 20.92
CA TYR A 210 -9.82 2.43 19.81
C TYR A 210 -9.54 1.00 19.36
N GLY A 211 -8.45 0.39 19.85
CA GLY A 211 -8.08 -0.98 19.56
C GLY A 211 -6.61 -1.27 19.89
N ILE A 212 -6.20 -2.50 19.57
CA ILE A 212 -4.83 -2.96 19.81
C ILE A 212 -3.91 -2.38 18.74
N VAL A 213 -2.96 -1.55 19.15
CA VAL A 213 -1.93 -0.95 18.27
C VAL A 213 -0.72 -1.88 18.21
N GLU A 214 -0.50 -2.49 17.04
CA GLU A 214 0.61 -3.41 16.78
C GLU A 214 1.94 -2.67 16.56
N ASP A 215 1.88 -1.54 15.85
CA ASP A 215 3.08 -0.83 15.41
C ASP A 215 2.86 0.67 15.31
N ILE A 216 3.87 1.46 15.66
CA ILE A 216 3.88 2.92 15.52
C ILE A 216 5.23 3.30 14.91
N ASP A 217 5.21 3.94 13.74
CA ASP A 217 6.40 4.45 13.07
C ASP A 217 6.29 5.97 12.94
N ILE A 218 7.04 6.69 13.77
CA ILE A 218 7.04 8.17 13.78
C ILE A 218 8.09 8.69 12.81
N LYS A 219 7.66 9.54 11.88
CA LYS A 219 8.52 10.25 10.95
C LYS A 219 8.56 11.74 11.28
N ARG A 220 9.78 12.25 11.48
CA ARG A 220 10.05 13.66 11.77
C ARG A 220 10.72 14.31 10.56
N PRO A 221 10.02 15.19 9.82
CA PRO A 221 10.64 15.95 8.74
C PRO A 221 11.75 16.86 9.26
N PRO A 222 12.73 17.26 8.40
CA PRO A 222 13.71 18.27 8.76
C PRO A 222 13.07 19.58 9.27
N PRO A 223 13.76 20.33 10.15
CA PRO A 223 13.24 21.59 10.66
C PRO A 223 12.77 22.53 9.54
N GLY A 224 11.56 23.09 9.69
CA GLY A 224 10.96 24.02 8.72
C GLY A 224 10.24 23.37 7.52
N THR A 225 10.26 22.05 7.37
CA THR A 225 9.59 21.36 6.24
C THR A 225 8.19 20.83 6.55
N GLY A 226 7.79 20.80 7.82
CA GLY A 226 6.44 20.42 8.22
C GLY A 226 6.38 19.86 9.65
N ASN A 227 5.17 19.49 10.05
CA ASN A 227 4.89 18.83 11.32
C ASN A 227 5.24 17.33 11.24
N ALA A 228 5.42 16.69 12.40
CA ALA A 228 5.64 15.24 12.44
C ALA A 228 4.40 14.48 11.94
N TYR A 229 4.63 13.25 11.52
CA TYR A 229 3.56 12.31 11.18
C TYR A 229 3.94 10.91 11.64
N ALA A 230 2.95 10.03 11.80
CA ALA A 230 3.16 8.66 12.21
C ALA A 230 2.34 7.70 11.34
N PHE A 231 2.83 6.48 11.21
CA PHE A 231 2.03 5.34 10.75
C PHE A 231 1.66 4.50 11.95
N VAL A 232 0.36 4.39 12.23
CA VAL A 232 -0.18 3.61 13.36
C VAL A 232 -0.88 2.38 12.80
N ARG A 233 -0.36 1.19 13.07
CA ARG A 233 -0.93 -0.08 12.62
C ARG A 233 -1.76 -0.70 13.72
N PHE A 234 -3.02 -0.97 13.45
CA PHE A 234 -3.92 -1.72 14.31
C PHE A 234 -3.94 -3.20 13.95
N GLN A 235 -4.40 -4.02 14.90
CA GLN A 235 -4.57 -5.45 14.70
C GLN A 235 -5.54 -5.78 13.55
N ASN A 236 -6.57 -4.97 13.33
CA ASN A 236 -7.52 -5.16 12.25
C ASN A 236 -8.08 -3.82 11.72
N LEU A 237 -8.77 -3.90 10.59
CA LEU A 237 -9.31 -2.73 9.89
C LEU A 237 -10.41 -2.03 10.70
N ASP A 238 -11.22 -2.77 11.45
CA ASP A 238 -12.34 -2.20 12.23
C ASP A 238 -11.83 -1.28 13.34
N MET A 239 -10.76 -1.67 14.03
CA MET A 239 -10.09 -0.83 15.03
C MET A 239 -9.50 0.45 14.40
N ALA A 240 -8.84 0.32 13.25
CA ALA A 240 -8.28 1.46 12.52
C ALA A 240 -9.38 2.43 12.04
N HIS A 241 -10.48 1.90 11.49
CA HIS A 241 -11.61 2.73 11.06
C HIS A 241 -12.23 3.48 12.24
N ARG A 242 -12.48 2.80 13.37
CA ARG A 242 -12.98 3.43 14.60
C ARG A 242 -12.08 4.57 15.05
N SER A 243 -10.76 4.33 15.08
CA SER A 243 -9.79 5.36 15.43
C SER A 243 -9.81 6.55 14.45
N LYS A 244 -9.92 6.30 13.15
CA LYS A 244 -10.02 7.35 12.13
C LYS A 244 -11.29 8.20 12.30
N VAL A 245 -12.44 7.59 12.55
CA VAL A 245 -13.71 8.31 12.76
C VAL A 245 -13.61 9.25 13.96
N GLU A 246 -13.07 8.75 15.08
CA GLU A 246 -13.07 9.50 16.34
C GLU A 246 -11.96 10.55 16.41
N LEU A 247 -10.76 10.26 15.91
CA LEU A 247 -9.59 11.12 16.09
C LEU A 247 -9.31 12.07 14.92
N SER A 248 -9.91 11.87 13.75
CA SER A 248 -9.68 12.77 12.62
C SER A 248 -10.23 14.16 12.91
N GLY A 249 -9.37 15.18 12.84
CA GLY A 249 -9.70 16.57 13.16
C GLY A 249 -9.63 16.90 14.66
N GLN A 250 -9.47 15.91 15.54
CA GLN A 250 -9.30 16.15 16.98
C GLN A 250 -7.92 16.71 17.29
N TYR A 251 -7.81 17.46 18.39
CA TYR A 251 -6.54 18.01 18.84
C TYR A 251 -5.70 16.94 19.55
N ILE A 252 -4.47 16.75 19.09
CA ILE A 252 -3.41 16.01 19.78
C ILE A 252 -2.32 17.02 20.11
N GLY A 253 -2.19 17.36 21.39
CA GLY A 253 -1.41 18.52 21.81
C GLY A 253 -2.01 19.81 21.22
N LYS A 254 -1.19 20.61 20.55
CA LYS A 254 -1.58 21.90 19.96
C LYS A 254 -2.10 21.81 18.53
N PHE A 255 -2.01 20.64 17.88
CA PHE A 255 -2.34 20.48 16.47
C PHE A 255 -3.55 19.57 16.27
N GLN A 256 -4.38 19.91 15.28
CA GLN A 256 -5.44 19.02 14.83
C GLN A 256 -4.85 17.84 14.08
N CYS A 257 -5.01 16.64 14.62
CA CYS A 257 -4.56 15.40 14.01
C CYS A 257 -5.32 15.15 12.70
N LYS A 258 -4.57 14.78 11.67
CA LYS A 258 -5.09 14.54 10.32
C LYS A 258 -4.93 13.07 9.99
N ILE A 259 -6.03 12.32 10.04
CA ILE A 259 -5.98 10.86 9.87
C ILE A 259 -6.44 10.45 8.48
N GLY A 260 -5.60 9.66 7.81
CA GLY A 260 -5.93 8.95 6.57
C GLY A 260 -5.54 7.48 6.67
N PHE A 261 -5.90 6.70 5.65
CA PHE A 261 -5.40 5.33 5.56
C PHE A 261 -3.99 5.32 4.97
N GLY A 262 -3.13 4.53 5.59
CA GLY A 262 -1.78 4.23 5.12
C GLY A 262 -1.79 3.16 4.05
N LYS A 263 -0.65 2.99 3.38
CA LYS A 263 -0.48 1.95 2.36
C LYS A 263 -0.46 0.58 3.03
N ALA A 264 -1.30 -0.34 2.55
CA ALA A 264 -1.19 -1.74 2.92
C ALA A 264 0.03 -2.39 2.27
N THR A 265 0.75 -3.17 3.06
CA THR A 265 1.78 -4.08 2.55
C THR A 265 1.11 -5.44 2.29
N PRO A 266 1.10 -5.94 1.04
CA PRO A 266 0.54 -7.25 0.74
C PRO A 266 1.27 -8.36 1.49
N THR A 267 0.50 -9.29 2.05
CA THR A 267 0.98 -10.51 2.71
C THR A 267 0.19 -11.71 2.17
N THR A 268 0.63 -12.93 2.49
CA THR A 268 -0.11 -14.17 2.12
C THR A 268 -1.33 -14.43 3.00
N ARG A 269 -1.49 -13.68 4.09
CA ARG A 269 -2.58 -13.85 5.05
C ARG A 269 -3.51 -12.65 5.00
N ILE A 270 -4.80 -12.91 4.99
CA ILE A 270 -5.82 -11.86 4.96
C ILE A 270 -6.70 -11.95 6.19
N TRP A 271 -7.22 -10.81 6.60
CA TRP A 271 -8.26 -10.68 7.60
C TRP A 271 -9.57 -10.31 6.92
N ILE A 272 -10.64 -11.02 7.31
CA ILE A 272 -11.99 -10.80 6.83
C ILE A 272 -12.85 -10.41 8.02
N GLY A 273 -13.43 -9.21 7.99
CA GLY A 273 -14.44 -8.73 8.93
C GLY A 273 -15.82 -8.64 8.31
N GLY A 274 -16.82 -8.30 9.13
CA GLY A 274 -18.22 -8.26 8.69
C GLY A 274 -18.89 -9.63 8.71
N LEU A 275 -18.32 -10.58 9.45
CA LEU A 275 -18.92 -11.90 9.66
C LEU A 275 -19.91 -11.86 10.83
N GLY A 276 -20.70 -12.92 10.96
CA GLY A 276 -21.59 -13.10 12.09
C GLY A 276 -22.10 -14.53 12.22
N PRO A 277 -23.13 -14.77 13.04
CA PRO A 277 -23.70 -16.11 13.24
C PRO A 277 -24.20 -16.78 11.94
N TRP A 278 -24.50 -15.98 10.92
CA TRP A 278 -24.91 -16.43 9.59
C TRP A 278 -23.75 -16.99 8.75
N THR A 279 -22.50 -16.70 9.12
CA THR A 279 -21.32 -17.16 8.39
C THR A 279 -20.93 -18.58 8.81
N SER A 280 -20.63 -19.42 7.82
CA SER A 280 -20.08 -20.77 8.04
C SER A 280 -18.69 -20.92 7.41
N ILE A 281 -17.88 -21.83 7.96
CA ILE A 281 -16.55 -22.16 7.42
C ILE A 281 -16.69 -22.61 5.96
N SER A 282 -17.65 -23.47 5.63
CA SER A 282 -17.85 -23.97 4.27
C SER A 282 -18.22 -22.87 3.26
N GLN A 283 -18.91 -21.80 3.70
CA GLN A 283 -19.12 -20.63 2.85
C GLN A 283 -17.83 -19.86 2.63
N LEU A 284 -17.03 -19.64 3.69
CA LEU A 284 -15.73 -18.98 3.55
C LEU A 284 -14.82 -19.78 2.62
N GLU A 285 -14.73 -21.11 2.78
CA GLU A 285 -13.97 -21.97 1.87
C GLU A 285 -14.42 -21.79 0.42
N ARG A 286 -15.72 -21.94 0.15
CA ARG A 286 -16.25 -21.85 -1.22
C ARG A 286 -16.02 -20.49 -1.87
N GLU A 287 -16.23 -19.40 -1.14
CA GLU A 287 -16.12 -18.05 -1.70
C GLU A 287 -14.65 -17.60 -1.84
N PHE A 288 -13.74 -18.11 -1.00
CA PHE A 288 -12.32 -17.71 -1.01
C PHE A 288 -11.40 -18.65 -1.79
N ASP A 289 -11.80 -19.89 -2.06
CA ASP A 289 -10.99 -20.88 -2.80
C ASP A 289 -10.72 -20.44 -4.25
N ARG A 290 -11.62 -19.66 -4.84
CA ARG A 290 -11.49 -19.13 -6.22
C ARG A 290 -10.27 -18.24 -6.46
N PHE A 291 -9.68 -17.67 -5.41
CA PHE A 291 -8.54 -16.76 -5.56
C PHE A 291 -7.20 -17.50 -5.57
N GLY A 292 -7.17 -18.76 -5.12
CA GLY A 292 -5.98 -19.59 -5.07
C GLY A 292 -6.03 -20.59 -3.92
N ALA A 293 -5.02 -21.47 -3.85
CA ALA A 293 -4.94 -22.51 -2.84
C ALA A 293 -4.90 -21.94 -1.42
N ILE A 294 -5.93 -22.28 -0.63
CA ILE A 294 -6.02 -21.92 0.79
C ILE A 294 -5.20 -22.92 1.61
N LYS A 295 -4.24 -22.42 2.38
CA LYS A 295 -3.47 -23.22 3.35
C LYS A 295 -4.23 -23.44 4.65
N LYS A 296 -4.91 -22.39 5.14
CA LYS A 296 -5.60 -22.43 6.44
C LYS A 296 -6.70 -21.37 6.51
N ILE A 297 -7.82 -21.74 7.11
CA ILE A 297 -8.85 -20.80 7.58
C ILE A 297 -8.93 -20.88 9.10
N ASP A 298 -8.67 -19.76 9.76
CA ASP A 298 -8.87 -19.57 11.19
C ASP A 298 -10.18 -18.78 11.37
N TYR A 299 -11.29 -19.51 11.59
CA TYR A 299 -12.61 -18.96 11.88
C TYR A 299 -13.31 -19.81 12.94
N VAL A 300 -13.85 -19.16 13.98
CA VAL A 300 -14.75 -19.81 14.94
C VAL A 300 -16.18 -19.40 14.62
N LYS A 301 -17.09 -20.37 14.53
CA LYS A 301 -18.49 -20.09 14.17
C LYS A 301 -19.10 -19.09 15.14
N GLY A 302 -19.65 -18.01 14.60
CA GLY A 302 -20.22 -16.92 15.38
C GLY A 302 -19.27 -15.73 15.60
N ASP A 303 -17.98 -15.87 15.26
CA ASP A 303 -17.06 -14.75 15.28
C ASP A 303 -17.43 -13.71 14.22
N THR A 304 -17.06 -12.46 14.49
CA THR A 304 -17.25 -11.33 13.60
C THR A 304 -16.14 -11.17 12.56
N CYS A 305 -15.09 -12.00 12.66
CA CYS A 305 -13.99 -12.01 11.72
C CYS A 305 -13.33 -13.37 11.54
N ALA A 306 -12.64 -13.55 10.42
CA ALA A 306 -11.87 -14.73 10.08
C ALA A 306 -10.50 -14.32 9.54
N TYR A 307 -9.59 -15.29 9.51
CA TYR A 307 -8.29 -15.11 8.88
C TYR A 307 -8.02 -16.25 7.91
N ILE A 308 -7.58 -15.91 6.71
CA ILE A 308 -7.35 -16.88 5.64
C ILE A 308 -5.89 -16.76 5.21
N LEU A 309 -5.19 -17.88 5.18
CA LEU A 309 -3.81 -17.98 4.70
C LEU A 309 -3.81 -18.62 3.31
N TYR A 310 -3.26 -17.91 2.33
CA TYR A 310 -3.04 -18.41 0.97
C TYR A 310 -1.61 -18.93 0.79
N ASP A 311 -1.43 -19.71 -0.27
CA ASP A 311 -0.10 -20.13 -0.72
C ASP A 311 0.70 -18.98 -1.37
N SER A 312 0.02 -18.04 -2.03
CA SER A 312 0.65 -16.92 -2.74
C SER A 312 0.13 -15.55 -2.30
N ILE A 313 1.00 -14.53 -2.40
CA ILE A 313 0.64 -13.13 -2.17
C ILE A 313 -0.36 -12.65 -3.23
N ASP A 314 -0.23 -13.13 -4.48
CA ASP A 314 -1.13 -12.76 -5.57
C ASP A 314 -2.57 -13.20 -5.30
N ALA A 315 -2.76 -14.42 -4.78
CA ALA A 315 -4.08 -14.93 -4.38
C ALA A 315 -4.67 -14.09 -3.25
N ALA A 316 -3.88 -13.82 -2.21
CA ALA A 316 -4.29 -12.96 -1.10
C ALA A 316 -4.67 -11.54 -1.57
N GLN A 317 -3.90 -10.96 -2.49
CA GLN A 317 -4.15 -9.63 -3.04
C GLN A 317 -5.43 -9.59 -3.89
N ALA A 318 -5.67 -10.61 -4.72
CA ALA A 318 -6.91 -10.74 -5.47
C ALA A 318 -8.11 -10.85 -4.51
N ALA A 319 -8.00 -11.69 -3.48
CA ALA A 319 -9.04 -11.87 -2.47
C ALA A 319 -9.36 -10.57 -1.73
N VAL A 320 -8.37 -9.81 -1.23
CA VAL A 320 -8.62 -8.52 -0.55
C VAL A 320 -9.34 -7.53 -1.47
N LYS A 321 -8.95 -7.49 -2.75
CA LYS A 321 -9.50 -6.54 -3.72
C LYS A 321 -10.93 -6.87 -4.11
N GLU A 322 -11.24 -8.16 -4.35
CA GLU A 322 -12.55 -8.58 -4.84
C GLU A 322 -13.56 -8.82 -3.72
N MET A 323 -13.10 -9.27 -2.55
CA MET A 323 -14.00 -9.59 -1.44
C MET A 323 -14.34 -8.38 -0.58
N ARG A 324 -13.67 -7.24 -0.77
CA ARG A 324 -14.06 -6.00 -0.09
C ARG A 324 -15.44 -5.55 -0.58
N GLY A 325 -16.36 -5.38 0.36
CA GLY A 325 -17.74 -5.00 0.09
C GLY A 325 -18.61 -6.12 -0.45
N PHE A 326 -18.08 -7.35 -0.59
CA PHE A 326 -18.83 -8.51 -1.07
C PHE A 326 -19.90 -8.93 -0.04
N PRO A 327 -21.16 -9.15 -0.45
CA PRO A 327 -22.21 -9.57 0.47
C PRO A 327 -22.11 -11.07 0.80
N LEU A 328 -22.00 -11.42 2.09
CA LEU A 328 -21.93 -12.79 2.57
C LEU A 328 -23.02 -13.08 3.61
N GLY A 329 -23.99 -13.92 3.25
CA GLY A 329 -25.13 -14.26 4.11
C GLY A 329 -26.32 -13.30 4.00
N GLY A 330 -26.28 -12.35 3.06
CA GLY A 330 -27.36 -11.42 2.77
C GLY A 330 -26.82 -10.13 2.15
N PRO A 331 -27.68 -9.29 1.51
CA PRO A 331 -27.26 -8.04 0.88
C PRO A 331 -26.70 -7.01 1.88
N GLU A 332 -27.16 -7.04 3.13
CA GLU A 332 -26.72 -6.13 4.20
C GLU A 332 -25.38 -6.53 4.84
N HIS A 333 -24.91 -7.75 4.59
CA HIS A 333 -23.74 -8.32 5.28
C HIS A 333 -22.50 -8.23 4.41
N ARG A 334 -21.99 -7.01 4.26
CA ARG A 334 -20.83 -6.73 3.41
C ARG A 334 -19.52 -7.00 4.12
N LEU A 335 -18.64 -7.71 3.44
CA LEU A 335 -17.33 -8.07 3.95
C LEU A 335 -16.38 -6.88 3.97
N ARG A 336 -15.53 -6.86 4.99
CA ARG A 336 -14.37 -5.98 5.07
C ARG A 336 -13.13 -6.84 4.93
N ALA A 337 -12.17 -6.43 4.11
CA ALA A 337 -10.98 -7.23 3.83
C ALA A 337 -9.72 -6.37 3.88
N ASP A 338 -8.69 -6.89 4.54
CA ASP A 338 -7.34 -6.31 4.54
C ASP A 338 -6.29 -7.40 4.72
N PHE A 339 -5.03 -7.08 4.47
CA PHE A 339 -3.92 -7.97 4.77
C PHE A 339 -3.71 -8.08 6.28
N ALA A 340 -3.30 -9.26 6.72
CA ALA A 340 -2.95 -9.55 8.10
C ALA A 340 -1.50 -10.05 8.17
N ASP A 341 -0.83 -9.71 9.26
CA ASP A 341 0.47 -10.31 9.53
C ASP A 341 0.27 -11.72 10.11
N LEU A 342 1.20 -12.59 9.78
CA LEU A 342 1.23 -13.97 10.28
C LEU A 342 1.43 -14.01 11.81
N ALA A 343 2.07 -12.98 12.36
CA ALA A 343 2.40 -12.82 13.78
C ALA A 343 1.19 -12.39 14.63
N ARG A 344 0.06 -13.10 14.53
CA ARG A 344 -1.21 -12.80 15.22
C ARG A 344 -1.19 -12.83 16.75
N LYS A 345 -0.04 -13.05 17.40
CA LYS A 345 0.02 -13.21 18.86
C LYS A 345 1.28 -12.68 19.53
N CYS A 346 2.30 -12.32 18.77
CA CYS A 346 3.56 -11.92 19.37
C CYS A 346 3.46 -10.41 19.59
N VAL A 347 3.04 -9.99 20.77
CA VAL A 347 3.11 -8.59 21.17
C VAL A 347 4.58 -8.20 21.12
N ALA A 348 4.90 -7.11 20.43
CA ALA A 348 6.22 -6.53 20.54
C ALA A 348 6.40 -6.04 21.97
N VAL A 349 7.21 -6.76 22.74
CA VAL A 349 7.43 -6.47 24.15
C VAL A 349 8.78 -5.81 24.38
N TRP A 350 9.70 -5.91 23.42
CA TRP A 350 11.01 -5.28 23.51
C TRP A 350 11.37 -4.59 22.20
N GLN A 351 11.94 -3.39 22.31
CA GLN A 351 12.45 -2.62 21.17
C GLN A 351 13.76 -1.95 21.58
N GLY A 352 14.77 -2.13 20.74
CA GLY A 352 16.12 -1.66 21.04
C GLY A 352 17.09 -2.03 19.92
N ALA A 353 18.34 -2.28 20.28
CA ALA A 353 19.32 -2.73 19.31
C ALA A 353 20.25 -3.81 19.85
N LEU A 354 20.66 -4.71 18.94
CA LEU A 354 21.76 -5.62 19.17
C LEU A 354 23.05 -4.97 18.66
N ILE A 355 24.13 -5.06 19.42
CA ILE A 355 25.44 -4.53 19.04
C ILE A 355 26.42 -5.68 18.87
N LEU A 356 27.11 -5.70 17.73
CA LEU A 356 28.22 -6.62 17.49
C LEU A 356 29.40 -5.83 16.93
N LYS A 357 30.49 -5.77 17.68
CA LYS A 357 31.64 -4.90 17.40
C LYS A 357 31.16 -3.45 17.21
N ASN A 358 31.51 -2.80 16.11
CA ASN A 358 31.19 -1.40 15.82
C ASN A 358 29.92 -1.29 14.94
N SER A 359 29.00 -2.25 15.05
CA SER A 359 27.75 -2.25 14.29
C SER A 359 26.55 -2.44 15.21
N LEU A 360 25.57 -1.55 15.04
CA LEU A 360 24.31 -1.53 15.77
C LEU A 360 23.20 -2.00 14.83
N PHE A 361 22.40 -2.95 15.30
CA PHE A 361 21.32 -3.58 14.55
C PHE A 361 20.00 -3.32 15.28
N PRO A 362 19.20 -2.34 14.82
CA PRO A 362 17.89 -2.07 15.40
C PRO A 362 17.02 -3.34 15.32
N ALA A 363 16.34 -3.65 16.40
CA ALA A 363 15.55 -4.87 16.52
C ALA A 363 14.29 -4.63 17.36
N LYS A 364 13.24 -5.33 16.98
CA LYS A 364 11.97 -5.41 17.71
C LYS A 364 11.69 -6.88 17.97
N PHE A 365 11.50 -7.25 19.22
CA PHE A 365 11.27 -8.62 19.64
C PHE A 365 9.83 -8.80 20.08
N HIS A 366 9.24 -9.88 19.59
CA HIS A 366 7.85 -10.22 19.83
C HIS A 366 7.81 -11.51 20.64
N LEU A 367 7.16 -11.50 21.80
CA LEU A 367 7.12 -12.68 22.68
C LEU A 367 6.36 -13.82 22.00
N THR A 368 6.98 -14.99 21.92
CA THR A 368 6.33 -16.23 21.44
C THR A 368 6.00 -17.17 22.58
N ASP A 369 6.77 -17.16 23.67
CA ASP A 369 6.57 -18.03 24.84
C ASP A 369 7.35 -17.52 26.06
N GLY A 370 6.91 -17.85 27.27
CA GLY A 370 7.59 -17.53 28.53
C GLY A 370 7.21 -16.20 29.20
N ASP A 371 8.07 -15.72 30.10
CA ASP A 371 7.80 -14.67 31.08
C ASP A 371 8.14 -13.25 30.58
N THR A 372 7.19 -12.31 30.70
CA THR A 372 7.35 -10.91 30.31
C THR A 372 8.23 -10.10 31.25
N GLU A 373 8.36 -10.49 32.52
CA GLU A 373 9.15 -9.75 33.52
C GLU A 373 10.65 -9.70 33.17
N ILE A 374 11.13 -10.68 32.39
CA ILE A 374 12.50 -10.74 31.89
C ILE A 374 12.87 -9.48 31.07
N VAL A 375 11.91 -8.92 30.33
CA VAL A 375 12.14 -7.74 29.51
C VAL A 375 12.49 -6.53 30.37
N GLU A 376 11.71 -6.29 31.42
CA GLU A 376 11.88 -5.15 32.30
C GLU A 376 13.07 -5.30 33.23
N SER A 377 13.33 -6.54 33.66
CA SER A 377 14.37 -6.87 34.66
C SER A 377 15.75 -7.14 34.07
N LEU A 378 15.88 -7.73 32.88
CA LEU A 378 17.18 -8.22 32.37
C LEU A 378 17.57 -7.67 30.99
N MET A 379 16.62 -7.26 30.15
CA MET A 379 16.90 -6.88 28.74
C MET A 379 17.28 -5.40 28.57
N LYS A 380 18.14 -4.90 29.44
CA LYS A 380 18.68 -3.53 29.46
C LYS A 380 20.20 -3.57 29.66
N ASP A 381 20.90 -2.54 29.24
CA ASP A 381 22.31 -2.33 29.53
C ASP A 381 22.51 -1.68 30.92
N GLU A 382 23.76 -1.38 31.27
CA GLU A 382 24.11 -0.76 32.56
C GLU A 382 23.55 0.66 32.73
N GLU A 383 23.16 1.32 31.64
CA GLU A 383 22.56 2.66 31.61
C GLU A 383 21.02 2.59 31.58
N GLY A 384 20.44 1.38 31.61
CA GLY A 384 19.00 1.14 31.51
C GLY A 384 18.45 1.22 30.08
N LYS A 385 19.30 1.36 29.06
CA LYS A 385 18.91 1.40 27.64
C LYS A 385 18.78 -0.01 27.07
N HIS A 386 17.94 -0.18 26.05
CA HIS A 386 17.77 -1.46 25.36
C HIS A 386 18.86 -1.72 24.30
N HIS A 387 20.14 -1.57 24.67
CA HIS A 387 21.29 -1.81 23.80
C HIS A 387 22.09 -3.03 24.24
N LEU A 388 21.79 -4.19 23.66
CA LEU A 388 22.36 -5.46 24.10
C LEU A 388 23.56 -5.86 23.23
N ARG A 389 24.72 -6.06 23.85
CA ARG A 389 25.98 -6.33 23.15
C ARG A 389 26.28 -7.83 23.08
N ILE A 390 26.40 -8.36 21.86
CA ILE A 390 26.86 -9.73 21.60
C ILE A 390 28.35 -9.80 21.90
N THR A 391 28.69 -10.52 22.97
CA THR A 391 30.07 -10.69 23.45
C THR A 391 30.65 -12.03 23.06
N GLN A 392 29.81 -13.05 22.87
CA GLN A 392 30.23 -14.41 22.60
C GLN A 392 29.44 -15.04 21.44
N ARG A 393 29.92 -16.19 20.96
CA ARG A 393 29.25 -17.01 19.96
C ARG A 393 29.13 -18.43 20.44
N LEU A 394 27.93 -18.99 20.31
CA LEU A 394 27.67 -20.40 20.54
C LEU A 394 27.64 -21.11 19.19
N ARG A 395 28.49 -22.12 19.01
CA ARG A 395 28.43 -22.98 17.82
C ARG A 395 27.09 -23.73 17.81
N LEU A 396 26.53 -23.95 16.62
CA LEU A 396 25.26 -24.66 16.43
C LEU A 396 25.46 -26.17 16.32
N ASP A 397 26.32 -26.74 17.16
CA ASP A 397 26.53 -28.18 17.28
C ASP A 397 25.57 -28.81 18.28
N GLN A 398 25.19 -30.06 18.02
CA GLN A 398 24.16 -30.79 18.77
C GLN A 398 24.36 -30.73 20.31
N PRO A 399 25.57 -30.96 20.88
CA PRO A 399 25.75 -30.91 22.34
C PRO A 399 25.44 -29.54 22.94
N LYS A 400 25.83 -28.45 22.25
CA LYS A 400 25.57 -27.08 22.70
C LYS A 400 24.09 -26.73 22.65
N LEU A 401 23.38 -27.21 21.64
CA LEU A 401 21.95 -27.00 21.49
C LEU A 401 21.16 -27.77 22.55
N GLU A 402 21.59 -28.99 22.89
CA GLU A 402 21.03 -29.77 23.99
C GLU A 402 21.22 -29.08 25.35
N ASP A 403 22.39 -28.48 25.60
CA ASP A 403 22.63 -27.70 26.82
C ASP A 403 21.69 -26.50 26.92
N VAL A 404 21.44 -25.79 25.81
CA VAL A 404 20.48 -24.68 25.78
C VAL A 404 19.06 -25.20 26.04
N SER A 405 18.66 -26.29 25.40
CA SER A 405 17.33 -26.91 25.60
C SER A 405 17.11 -27.34 27.06
N LYS A 406 18.13 -27.91 27.70
CA LYS A 406 18.13 -28.24 29.13
C LYS A 406 17.96 -26.99 29.98
N ARG A 407 18.70 -25.91 29.70
CA ARG A 407 18.59 -24.64 30.44
C ARG A 407 17.21 -24.01 30.31
N ILE A 408 16.58 -24.07 29.13
CA ILE A 408 15.20 -23.62 28.94
C ILE A 408 14.25 -24.44 29.82
N SER A 409 14.41 -25.76 29.84
CA SER A 409 13.51 -26.68 30.54
C SER A 409 13.72 -26.70 32.06
N SER A 410 14.93 -26.41 32.54
CA SER A 410 15.31 -26.47 33.95
C SER A 410 15.28 -25.11 34.66
N SER A 411 15.21 -24.00 33.91
CA SER A 411 15.17 -22.67 34.51
C SER A 411 13.80 -22.36 35.08
N SER A 412 13.77 -21.64 36.20
CA SER A 412 12.55 -21.17 36.84
C SER A 412 11.83 -20.09 36.02
N SER A 413 12.54 -19.37 35.15
CA SER A 413 11.96 -18.34 34.29
C SER A 413 12.79 -18.19 33.00
N HIS A 414 12.10 -18.27 31.87
CA HIS A 414 12.68 -18.07 30.54
C HIS A 414 11.67 -17.35 29.64
N ALA A 415 12.16 -16.76 28.55
CA ALA A 415 11.34 -16.13 27.53
C ALA A 415 11.92 -16.37 26.14
N ILE A 416 11.04 -16.59 25.17
CA ILE A 416 11.38 -16.83 23.77
C ILE A 416 10.70 -15.75 22.95
N PHE A 417 11.47 -15.12 22.06
CA PHE A 417 11.01 -14.04 21.22
C PHE A 417 11.37 -14.26 19.76
N LEU A 418 10.57 -13.66 18.89
CA LEU A 418 10.79 -13.56 17.46
C LEU A 418 11.23 -12.13 17.09
N GLY A 419 12.42 -12.00 16.54
CA GLY A 419 12.96 -10.75 15.98
C GLY A 419 12.86 -10.73 14.46
N LEU A 420 12.02 -9.87 13.89
CA LEU A 420 11.83 -9.77 12.44
C LEU A 420 12.75 -8.71 11.82
N SER A 421 13.40 -9.06 10.71
CA SER A 421 14.34 -8.16 10.00
C SER A 421 13.67 -6.97 9.28
N GLY A 422 12.36 -7.06 9.03
CA GLY A 422 11.56 -5.99 8.41
C GLY A 422 11.16 -4.86 9.36
N SER A 423 11.39 -4.98 10.66
CA SER A 423 10.95 -3.98 11.64
C SER A 423 11.83 -2.73 11.59
N SER A 424 11.25 -1.58 11.22
CA SER A 424 11.93 -0.28 11.22
C SER A 424 11.93 0.32 12.64
N ALA A 425 12.76 -0.22 13.54
CA ALA A 425 12.98 0.42 14.84
C ALA A 425 13.87 1.67 14.65
N SER A 426 13.37 2.86 15.03
CA SER A 426 14.18 4.06 15.14
C SER A 426 14.88 4.09 16.50
N VAL A 427 16.15 3.69 16.54
CA VAL A 427 16.94 3.68 17.78
C VAL A 427 17.95 4.83 17.71
N SER A 428 17.91 5.73 18.69
CA SER A 428 18.90 6.81 18.84
C SER A 428 20.24 6.22 19.24
N ASN A 429 21.26 6.46 18.42
CA ASN A 429 22.65 6.10 18.74
C ASN A 429 23.44 7.39 18.99
N ASP A 430 23.90 7.57 20.22
CA ASP A 430 24.71 8.73 20.62
C ASP A 430 26.21 8.52 20.32
N ASP A 431 26.62 7.27 20.02
CA ASP A 431 28.02 6.92 19.74
C ASP A 431 28.30 6.94 18.22
N ALA A 432 29.01 7.98 17.78
CA ALA A 432 29.41 8.19 16.39
C ALA A 432 30.34 7.09 15.84
N SER A 433 30.96 6.27 16.69
CA SER A 433 31.84 5.17 16.28
C SER A 433 31.09 3.92 15.81
N VAL A 434 29.79 3.82 16.10
CA VAL A 434 28.97 2.64 15.84
C VAL A 434 28.08 2.86 14.60
N GLN A 435 28.24 1.99 13.60
CA GLN A 435 27.47 2.09 12.36
C GLN A 435 26.14 1.34 12.46
N THR A 436 25.03 2.04 12.27
CA THR A 436 23.69 1.42 12.20
C THR A 436 23.54 0.61 10.92
N ARG A 437 23.13 -0.65 11.04
CA ARG A 437 22.92 -1.59 9.94
C ARG A 437 21.59 -2.33 10.10
N PRO A 438 20.92 -2.72 9.00
CA PRO A 438 19.69 -3.52 9.08
C PRO A 438 19.91 -4.87 9.77
N LEU A 439 18.90 -5.36 10.49
CA LEU A 439 18.98 -6.62 11.25
C LEU A 439 19.33 -7.83 10.36
N ARG A 440 18.87 -7.89 9.11
CA ARG A 440 19.28 -8.92 8.12
C ARG A 440 20.79 -9.12 8.02
N ASN A 441 21.58 -8.06 8.22
CA ASN A 441 23.03 -8.17 8.12
C ASN A 441 23.61 -8.99 9.28
N LEU A 442 23.04 -8.85 10.49
CA LEU A 442 23.39 -9.67 11.64
C LEU A 442 22.89 -11.12 11.45
N VAL A 443 21.68 -11.30 10.93
CA VAL A 443 21.12 -12.62 10.61
C VAL A 443 22.05 -13.37 9.65
N SER A 444 22.39 -12.76 8.51
CA SER A 444 23.32 -13.31 7.52
C SER A 444 24.70 -13.60 8.10
N TYR A 445 25.19 -12.73 8.98
CA TYR A 445 26.46 -12.93 9.67
C TYR A 445 26.45 -14.19 10.55
N LEU A 446 25.42 -14.36 11.37
CA LEU A 446 25.28 -15.51 12.28
C LEU A 446 25.03 -16.81 11.52
N LYS A 447 24.23 -16.77 10.44
CA LYS A 447 24.08 -17.88 9.48
C LYS A 447 25.44 -18.31 8.91
N GLN A 448 26.21 -17.37 8.37
CA GLN A 448 27.53 -17.64 7.78
C GLN A 448 28.53 -18.20 8.80
N LYS A 449 28.40 -17.81 10.07
CA LYS A 449 29.28 -18.28 11.15
C LYS A 449 28.78 -19.55 11.83
N GLU A 450 27.65 -20.10 11.39
CA GLU A 450 27.02 -21.29 11.98
C GLU A 450 26.97 -21.22 13.51
N ALA A 451 26.59 -20.03 14.00
CA ALA A 451 26.66 -19.71 15.41
C ALA A 451 25.48 -18.82 15.84
N ALA A 452 25.05 -18.97 17.09
CA ALA A 452 24.19 -18.02 17.77
C ALA A 452 25.02 -16.93 18.45
N GLY A 453 24.48 -15.71 18.50
CA GLY A 453 25.02 -14.66 19.36
C GLY A 453 24.70 -14.96 20.83
N VAL A 454 25.63 -14.66 21.73
CA VAL A 454 25.43 -14.84 23.17
C VAL A 454 25.69 -13.51 23.89
N ILE A 455 24.77 -13.18 24.80
CA ILE A 455 24.81 -11.97 25.63
C ILE A 455 24.61 -12.41 27.08
N SER A 456 25.56 -12.03 27.94
CA SER A 456 25.38 -12.13 29.39
C SER A 456 24.56 -10.92 29.85
N LEU A 457 23.42 -11.18 30.49
CA LEU A 457 22.55 -10.15 31.05
C LEU A 457 22.82 -10.06 32.55
N LEU A 458 23.00 -8.83 33.03
CA LEU A 458 23.22 -8.54 34.44
C LEU A 458 22.40 -7.31 34.81
N ASN A 459 21.55 -7.44 35.82
CA ASN A 459 20.90 -6.31 36.44
C ASN A 459 21.57 -6.01 37.79
N LYS A 460 22.24 -4.85 37.88
CA LYS A 460 22.95 -4.41 39.08
C LYS A 460 22.01 -4.01 40.22
N GLU A 461 20.75 -3.66 39.94
CA GLU A 461 19.78 -3.23 40.96
C GLU A 461 19.13 -4.41 41.68
N THR A 462 18.85 -5.49 40.95
CA THR A 462 18.14 -6.67 41.47
C THR A 462 19.05 -7.89 41.65
N GLU A 463 20.36 -7.74 41.38
CA GLU A 463 21.35 -8.82 41.30
C GLU A 463 20.93 -9.98 40.37
N GLY A 464 19.98 -9.72 39.48
CA GLY A 464 19.47 -10.70 38.53
C GLY A 464 20.51 -11.00 37.45
N THR A 465 20.77 -12.28 37.21
CA THR A 465 21.62 -12.73 36.11
C THR A 465 20.80 -13.46 35.05
N GLY A 466 21.28 -13.46 33.82
CA GLY A 466 20.65 -14.21 32.73
C GLY A 466 21.56 -14.36 31.53
N VAL A 467 21.16 -15.22 30.60
CA VAL A 467 21.84 -15.38 29.32
C VAL A 467 20.82 -15.28 28.20
N LEU A 468 21.14 -14.44 27.21
CA LEU A 468 20.38 -14.31 25.98
C LEU A 468 21.15 -14.96 24.82
N TYR A 469 20.46 -15.82 24.10
CA TYR A 469 20.90 -16.48 22.89
C TYR A 469 20.13 -15.92 21.69
N ALA A 470 20.85 -15.41 20.70
CA ALA A 470 20.29 -14.90 19.45
C ALA A 470 20.60 -15.90 18.32
N PHE A 471 19.63 -16.77 18.02
CA PHE A 471 19.77 -17.79 16.99
C PHE A 471 19.40 -17.25 15.61
N PRO A 472 20.25 -17.42 14.59
CA PRO A 472 19.80 -17.30 13.22
C PRO A 472 18.82 -18.44 12.88
N PRO A 473 18.10 -18.36 11.74
CA PRO A 473 17.28 -19.45 11.22
C PRO A 473 18.15 -20.70 11.03
N CYS A 474 17.89 -21.72 11.84
CA CYS A 474 18.53 -23.03 11.81
C CYS A 474 17.52 -24.12 12.24
N ALA A 475 17.91 -25.40 12.19
CA ALA A 475 17.02 -26.51 12.55
C ALA A 475 16.45 -26.35 13.97
N PHE A 476 17.31 -26.06 14.95
CA PHE A 476 16.91 -25.85 16.35
C PHE A 476 15.97 -24.66 16.54
N SER A 477 16.29 -23.50 15.94
CA SER A 477 15.45 -22.31 16.08
C SER A 477 14.09 -22.49 15.41
N THR A 478 14.06 -23.22 14.30
CA THR A 478 12.83 -23.55 13.56
C THR A 478 11.94 -24.47 14.37
N GLU A 479 12.50 -25.51 14.99
CA GLU A 479 11.76 -26.42 15.86
C GLU A 479 11.19 -25.68 17.09
N LEU A 480 11.99 -24.80 17.70
CA LEU A 480 11.56 -23.97 18.83
C LEU A 480 10.40 -23.04 18.44
N LEU A 481 10.47 -22.41 17.25
CA LEU A 481 9.38 -21.59 16.73
C LEU A 481 8.15 -22.41 16.39
N LYS A 482 8.29 -23.59 15.78
CA LYS A 482 7.15 -24.48 15.50
C LYS A 482 6.43 -24.88 16.79
N ARG A 483 7.16 -25.06 17.90
CA ARG A 483 6.58 -25.37 19.22
C ARG A 483 5.90 -24.17 19.87
N THR A 484 6.55 -23.02 19.89
CA THR A 484 6.09 -21.80 20.61
C THR A 484 5.10 -20.96 19.80
N ALA A 485 5.21 -20.99 18.48
CA ALA A 485 4.36 -20.28 17.53
C ALA A 485 3.87 -21.22 16.42
N PRO A 486 3.04 -22.25 16.73
CA PRO A 486 2.58 -23.26 15.76
C PRO A 486 1.74 -22.68 14.61
N ASN A 487 1.31 -21.43 14.71
CA ASN A 487 0.55 -20.73 13.67
C ASN A 487 1.44 -19.99 12.65
N LEU A 488 2.77 -20.07 12.78
CA LEU A 488 3.73 -19.47 11.86
C LEU A 488 3.88 -20.39 10.62
N SER A 489 3.44 -19.92 9.45
CA SER A 489 3.60 -20.61 8.16
C SER A 489 5.07 -20.85 7.80
N GLU A 490 5.36 -21.92 7.05
CA GLU A 490 6.71 -22.26 6.59
C GLU A 490 7.37 -21.19 5.69
N GLU A 491 6.59 -20.33 5.01
CA GLU A 491 7.12 -19.14 4.31
C GLU A 491 7.69 -18.08 5.27
N GLY A 492 7.04 -17.84 6.41
CA GLY A 492 7.51 -16.87 7.41
C GLY A 492 8.82 -17.30 8.08
N LEU A 493 9.09 -18.61 8.10
CA LEU A 493 10.36 -19.19 8.52
C LEU A 493 11.49 -19.00 7.48
N LYS A 494 11.16 -18.64 6.23
CA LYS A 494 12.17 -18.33 5.19
C LYS A 494 12.66 -16.88 5.26
N GLU A 495 11.92 -15.98 5.91
CA GLU A 495 12.35 -14.59 6.09
C GLU A 495 13.59 -14.50 7.01
N ASP A 496 14.38 -13.44 6.85
CA ASP A 496 15.45 -13.15 7.80
C ASP A 496 14.86 -12.80 9.17
N HIS A 497 15.04 -13.67 10.14
CA HIS A 497 14.58 -13.50 11.50
C HIS A 497 15.65 -13.96 12.50
N LEU A 498 15.50 -13.57 13.75
CA LEU A 498 16.23 -14.14 14.87
C LEU A 498 15.24 -14.77 15.85
N VAL A 499 15.61 -15.92 16.40
CA VAL A 499 14.94 -16.48 17.57
C VAL A 499 15.78 -16.14 18.79
N ILE A 500 15.19 -15.35 19.67
CA ILE A 500 15.85 -14.89 20.88
C ILE A 500 15.36 -15.76 22.03
N VAL A 501 16.29 -16.39 22.75
CA VAL A 501 15.99 -17.17 23.95
C VAL A 501 16.69 -16.50 25.12
N VAL A 502 15.93 -16.10 26.13
CA VAL A 502 16.48 -15.56 27.36
C VAL A 502 16.19 -16.53 28.48
N VAL A 503 17.23 -16.94 29.19
CA VAL A 503 17.12 -17.82 30.35
C VAL A 503 17.63 -17.06 31.56
N ARG A 504 16.78 -16.92 32.59
CA ARG A 504 17.19 -16.33 33.87
C ARG A 504 18.13 -17.30 34.57
N GLY A 505 19.24 -16.77 35.08
CA GLY A 505 20.16 -17.48 35.96
C GLY A 505 19.58 -17.58 37.38
N GLY A 506 20.05 -18.55 38.15
CA GLY A 506 19.77 -18.56 39.59
C GLY A 506 20.35 -17.32 40.26
N SER A 507 19.70 -16.81 41.30
CA SER A 507 20.31 -15.85 42.21
C SER A 507 21.60 -16.48 42.76
N ALA A 508 22.72 -15.77 42.63
CA ALA A 508 23.99 -16.19 43.21
C ALA A 508 23.91 -16.26 44.74
#